data_AF-A0A7R8WRE5-F1
#
_entry.id   AF-A0A7R8WRE5-F1
#
_cell.length_a   1.000
_cell.length_b   1.000
_cell.length_c   1.000
_cell.angle_alpha   90.00
_cell.angle_beta   90.00
_cell.angle_gamma   90.00
#
_symmetry.space_group_name_H-M   'P 1'
#
loop_
_entity.id
_entity.type
_entity.pdbx_description
1 polymer ?
#
loop_
_entity_poly.entity_id
_entity_poly.type
_entity_poly.pdbx_seq_one_letter_code
_entity_poly.pdbx_strand_id
1 'polypeptide(L)'
;VQARSEDSDDDKIEKVVGDIVTRSLQQQQQQQNQNASSSSSQFLDMVLAPIPQRWRNYTVRFIFTWVMIGFFGVLIYLGPLALATVTLIVQVKCFAEVINIGYAVYRVHGLPWFRSLSWYFLLTSNYFFYGESMVDYFGVLISKVHLLRKLIIYHRFISFCLYIIGFVWFVLSLVKRYYMRQFSLFAWTHVALLICVTQSYLIIQNVFEGLIWFVIPVSMIICNDVMAYMFGFFFGKTPLIKLSPKKTWEGFIGGGVSTVIYGFFASYFCCQFQYFVCPISYSDELQAMSMKCEPTPNFQLAEFQLPDLLRSIFGL
;
A
#
# COMPACT_ATOMS: atom_id res chain seq x y z
N VAL A 1 -26.56 -17.12 36.42
CA VAL A 1 -25.39 -16.70 37.23
C VAL A 1 -24.11 -17.40 36.78
N GLN A 2 -24.12 -18.71 36.47
CA GLN A 2 -22.95 -19.45 35.94
C GLN A 2 -22.40 -18.98 34.58
N ALA A 3 -23.25 -18.53 33.64
CA ALA A 3 -22.78 -18.05 32.33
C ALA A 3 -21.99 -16.72 32.39
N ARG A 4 -22.16 -15.93 33.45
CA ARG A 4 -21.49 -14.62 33.61
C ARG A 4 -20.12 -14.73 34.28
N SER A 5 -19.84 -15.85 34.97
CA SER A 5 -18.53 -16.14 35.57
C SER A 5 -17.59 -16.78 34.55
N GLU A 6 -18.08 -17.66 33.66
CA GLU A 6 -17.26 -18.25 32.58
C GLU A 6 -16.77 -17.19 31.58
N ASP A 7 -17.63 -16.25 31.16
CA ASP A 7 -17.23 -15.12 30.29
C ASP A 7 -16.11 -14.26 30.92
N SER A 8 -16.11 -14.12 32.25
CA SER A 8 -15.11 -13.28 32.95
C SER A 8 -13.74 -13.94 33.08
N ASP A 9 -13.70 -15.28 33.12
CA ASP A 9 -12.46 -16.05 33.13
C ASP A 9 -11.95 -16.26 31.69
N ASP A 10 -12.84 -16.43 30.71
CA ASP A 10 -12.49 -16.40 29.28
C ASP A 10 -11.93 -15.03 28.87
N ASP A 11 -12.46 -13.90 29.36
CA ASP A 11 -11.92 -12.55 29.11
C ASP A 11 -10.52 -12.34 29.74
N LYS A 12 -10.27 -12.93 30.91
CA LYS A 12 -8.93 -12.89 31.55
C LYS A 12 -7.94 -13.74 30.79
N ILE A 13 -8.36 -14.94 30.39
CA ILE A 13 -7.57 -15.82 29.53
C ILE A 13 -7.32 -15.11 28.18
N GLU A 14 -8.27 -14.36 27.64
CA GLU A 14 -8.15 -13.62 26.39
C GLU A 14 -7.21 -12.42 26.50
N LYS A 15 -7.16 -11.72 27.65
CA LYS A 15 -6.12 -10.71 27.89
C LYS A 15 -4.73 -11.34 27.99
N VAL A 16 -4.60 -12.46 28.69
CA VAL A 16 -3.33 -13.17 28.83
C VAL A 16 -2.88 -13.77 27.49
N VAL A 17 -3.79 -14.37 26.74
CA VAL A 17 -3.55 -14.90 25.38
C VAL A 17 -3.28 -13.76 24.41
N GLY A 18 -4.00 -12.64 24.50
CA GLY A 18 -3.77 -11.44 23.70
C GLY A 18 -2.38 -10.86 23.95
N ASP A 19 -1.92 -10.81 25.20
CA ASP A 19 -0.56 -10.39 25.56
C ASP A 19 0.50 -11.39 25.08
N ILE A 20 0.25 -12.70 25.24
CA ILE A 20 1.14 -13.75 24.74
C ILE A 20 1.22 -13.72 23.21
N VAL A 21 0.09 -13.52 22.53
CA VAL A 21 0.01 -13.42 21.08
C VAL A 21 0.70 -12.15 20.62
N THR A 22 0.48 -11.01 21.27
CA THR A 22 1.19 -9.75 20.97
C THR A 22 2.69 -9.90 21.12
N ARG A 23 3.15 -10.59 22.18
CA ARG A 23 4.58 -10.92 22.36
C ARG A 23 5.08 -11.90 21.31
N SER A 24 4.28 -12.89 20.92
CA SER A 24 4.63 -13.87 19.88
C SER A 24 4.64 -13.25 18.48
N LEU A 25 3.78 -12.27 18.21
CA LEU A 25 3.77 -11.47 16.99
C LEU A 25 4.97 -10.55 16.96
N GLN A 26 5.34 -9.92 18.08
CA GLN A 26 6.59 -9.16 18.21
C GLN A 26 7.82 -10.06 18.00
N GLN A 27 7.81 -11.28 18.54
CA GLN A 27 8.87 -12.26 18.32
C GLN A 27 8.90 -12.79 16.88
N GLN A 28 7.74 -13.01 16.25
CA GLN A 28 7.65 -13.40 14.84
C GLN A 28 8.09 -12.26 13.92
N GLN A 29 7.78 -11.01 14.25
CA GLN A 29 8.24 -9.83 13.51
C GLN A 29 9.76 -9.66 13.67
N GLN A 30 10.32 -9.95 14.85
CA GLN A 30 11.76 -10.01 15.08
C GLN A 30 12.42 -11.18 14.33
N GLN A 31 11.81 -12.38 14.33
CA GLN A 31 12.29 -13.56 13.61
C GLN A 31 12.15 -13.43 12.09
N GLN A 32 11.09 -12.81 11.57
CA GLN A 32 10.95 -12.51 10.15
C GLN A 32 11.97 -11.47 9.71
N ASN A 33 12.20 -10.43 10.52
CA ASN A 33 13.30 -9.48 10.26
C ASN A 33 14.68 -10.14 10.30
N GLN A 34 14.89 -11.20 11.11
CA GLN A 34 16.12 -11.99 11.15
C GLN A 34 16.21 -13.05 10.03
N ASN A 35 15.09 -13.62 9.58
CA ASN A 35 15.08 -14.67 8.56
C ASN A 35 15.09 -14.07 7.15
N ALA A 36 14.39 -12.96 6.91
CA ALA A 36 14.51 -12.20 5.66
C ALA A 36 15.91 -11.61 5.49
N SER A 37 16.57 -11.26 6.60
CA SER A 37 18.00 -10.91 6.56
C SER A 37 18.88 -12.13 6.34
N SER A 38 18.59 -13.33 6.88
CA SER A 38 19.50 -14.49 6.80
C SER A 38 19.93 -14.93 5.38
N SER A 39 19.01 -15.17 4.44
CA SER A 39 19.37 -15.64 3.08
C SER A 39 19.99 -14.56 2.20
N SER A 40 19.53 -13.31 2.33
CA SER A 40 20.11 -12.16 1.64
C SER A 40 21.46 -11.76 2.24
N SER A 41 21.61 -11.89 3.56
CA SER A 41 22.83 -11.58 4.31
C SER A 41 23.97 -12.55 4.01
N GLN A 42 23.74 -13.84 3.77
CA GLN A 42 24.85 -14.75 3.45
C GLN A 42 25.58 -14.38 2.15
N PHE A 43 24.84 -14.02 1.09
CA PHE A 43 25.43 -13.52 -0.15
C PHE A 43 26.07 -12.14 0.02
N LEU A 44 25.42 -11.25 0.77
CA LEU A 44 25.94 -9.91 1.05
C LEU A 44 27.17 -9.92 1.96
N ASP A 45 27.24 -10.81 2.95
CA ASP A 45 28.35 -10.94 3.88
C ASP A 45 29.61 -11.47 3.18
N MET A 46 29.44 -12.31 2.15
CA MET A 46 30.54 -12.73 1.28
C MET A 46 31.08 -11.56 0.44
N VAL A 47 30.21 -10.68 -0.06
CA VAL A 47 30.59 -9.50 -0.86
C VAL A 47 31.13 -8.35 0.00
N LEU A 48 30.64 -8.21 1.24
CA LEU A 48 30.94 -7.10 2.16
C LEU A 48 32.01 -7.45 3.21
N ALA A 49 32.63 -8.63 3.11
CA ALA A 49 33.73 -9.07 3.97
C ALA A 49 34.90 -8.06 4.14
N PRO A 50 35.26 -7.22 3.14
CA PRO A 50 36.34 -6.24 3.30
C PRO A 50 35.93 -4.92 3.98
N ILE A 51 34.65 -4.70 4.31
CA ILE A 51 34.14 -3.40 4.79
C ILE A 51 34.07 -3.35 6.33
N PRO A 52 34.50 -2.24 6.99
CA PRO A 52 34.40 -2.08 8.44
C PRO A 52 32.96 -2.25 8.97
N GLN A 53 32.81 -2.91 10.11
CA GLN A 53 31.50 -3.28 10.69
C GLN A 53 30.55 -2.09 10.94
N ARG A 54 31.11 -0.88 11.18
CA ARG A 54 30.33 0.37 11.32
C ARG A 54 29.66 0.81 10.01
N TRP A 55 30.32 0.62 8.87
CA TRP A 55 29.82 1.06 7.56
C TRP A 55 29.04 -0.02 6.84
N ARG A 56 29.17 -1.29 7.23
CA ARG A 56 28.47 -2.41 6.60
C ARG A 56 26.95 -2.19 6.51
N ASN A 57 26.31 -1.76 7.59
CA ASN A 57 24.86 -1.46 7.58
C ASN A 57 24.50 -0.27 6.68
N TYR A 58 25.39 0.71 6.56
CA TYR A 58 25.21 1.86 5.68
C TYR A 58 25.35 1.44 4.21
N THR A 59 26.39 0.67 3.87
CA THR A 59 26.64 0.17 2.51
C THR A 59 25.54 -0.76 2.02
N VAL A 60 25.06 -1.67 2.87
CA VAL A 60 23.92 -2.55 2.53
C VAL A 60 22.70 -1.71 2.18
N ARG A 61 22.35 -0.73 3.02
CA ARG A 61 21.22 0.17 2.78
C ARG A 61 21.41 0.98 1.49
N PHE A 62 22.60 1.52 1.26
CA PHE A 62 22.90 2.27 0.04
C PHE A 62 22.70 1.42 -1.22
N ILE A 63 23.24 0.19 -1.24
CA ILE A 63 23.08 -0.73 -2.37
C ILE A 63 21.60 -1.04 -2.62
N PHE A 64 20.85 -1.42 -1.57
CA PHE A 64 19.43 -1.71 -1.73
C PHE A 64 18.62 -0.50 -2.15
N THR A 65 18.94 0.70 -1.68
CA THR A 65 18.28 1.94 -2.13
C THR A 65 18.46 2.12 -3.64
N TRP A 66 19.67 1.95 -4.18
CA TRP A 66 19.91 2.06 -5.62
C TRP A 66 19.22 0.95 -6.42
N VAL A 67 19.21 -0.28 -5.91
CA VAL A 67 18.47 -1.38 -6.53
C VAL A 67 16.97 -1.10 -6.56
N MET A 68 16.40 -0.59 -5.47
CA MET A 68 14.97 -0.24 -5.40
C MET A 68 14.62 0.94 -6.31
N ILE A 69 15.48 1.97 -6.38
CA ILE A 69 15.31 3.10 -7.31
C ILE A 69 15.38 2.61 -8.76
N GLY A 70 16.34 1.75 -9.08
CA GLY A 70 16.47 1.16 -10.41
C GLY A 70 15.24 0.33 -10.79
N PHE A 71 14.77 -0.53 -9.88
CA PHE A 71 13.55 -1.31 -10.07
C PHE A 71 12.32 -0.41 -10.26
N PHE A 72 12.17 0.65 -9.46
CA PHE A 72 11.09 1.62 -9.60
C PHE A 72 11.15 2.36 -10.94
N GLY A 73 12.35 2.73 -11.40
CA GLY A 73 12.56 3.34 -12.72
C GLY A 73 12.16 2.40 -13.86
N VAL A 74 12.49 1.11 -13.75
CA VAL A 74 12.05 0.08 -14.71
C VAL A 74 10.53 -0.01 -14.72
N LEU A 75 9.87 -0.05 -13.57
CA LEU A 75 8.41 -0.10 -13.49
C LEU A 75 7.74 1.13 -14.14
N ILE A 76 8.29 2.33 -13.91
CA ILE A 76 7.84 3.56 -14.57
C ILE A 76 8.00 3.44 -16.08
N TYR A 77 9.11 2.87 -16.56
CA TYR A 77 9.37 2.68 -17.99
C TYR A 77 8.40 1.69 -18.66
N LEU A 78 7.99 0.62 -17.95
CA LEU A 78 6.98 -0.31 -18.46
C LEU A 78 5.58 0.32 -18.58
N GLY A 79 5.35 1.45 -17.91
CA GLY A 79 4.14 2.26 -18.05
C GLY A 79 3.00 1.96 -17.06
N PRO A 80 1.83 2.60 -17.24
CA PRO A 80 0.74 2.57 -16.27
C PRO A 80 0.19 1.17 -15.96
N LEU A 81 0.12 0.29 -16.96
CA LEU A 81 -0.37 -1.07 -16.79
C LEU A 81 0.53 -1.91 -15.87
N ALA A 82 1.85 -1.73 -15.97
CA ALA A 82 2.79 -2.43 -15.09
C ALA A 82 2.68 -1.92 -13.65
N LEU A 83 2.55 -0.60 -13.46
CA LEU A 83 2.32 0.01 -12.14
C LEU A 83 1.01 -0.45 -11.51
N ALA A 84 -0.06 -0.55 -12.29
CA ALA A 84 -1.34 -1.08 -11.81
C ALA A 84 -1.22 -2.55 -11.40
N THR A 85 -0.53 -3.36 -12.22
CA THR A 85 -0.30 -4.79 -11.92
C THR A 85 0.52 -4.97 -10.64
N VAL A 86 1.61 -4.23 -10.48
CA VAL A 86 2.45 -4.28 -9.27
C VAL A 86 1.66 -3.81 -8.04
N THR A 87 0.86 -2.75 -8.17
CA THR A 87 0.00 -2.26 -7.08
C THR A 87 -0.98 -3.34 -6.63
N LEU A 88 -1.59 -4.08 -7.56
CA LEU A 88 -2.49 -5.19 -7.25
C LEU A 88 -1.74 -6.35 -6.58
N ILE A 89 -0.54 -6.70 -7.05
CA ILE A 89 0.29 -7.74 -6.42
C ILE A 89 0.65 -7.36 -4.98
N VAL A 90 1.11 -6.13 -4.76
CA VAL A 90 1.45 -5.61 -3.42
C VAL A 90 0.21 -5.62 -2.53
N GLN A 91 -0.94 -5.20 -3.04
CA GLN A 91 -2.20 -5.21 -2.31
C GLN A 91 -2.60 -6.63 -1.88
N VAL A 92 -2.55 -7.62 -2.77
CA VAL A 92 -2.86 -9.02 -2.44
C VAL A 92 -1.89 -9.57 -1.40
N LYS A 93 -0.59 -9.26 -1.51
CA LYS A 93 0.42 -9.69 -0.54
C LYS A 93 0.22 -9.04 0.84
N CYS A 94 -0.06 -7.75 0.87
CA CYS A 94 -0.38 -7.01 2.09
C CYS A 94 -1.61 -7.60 2.77
N PHE A 95 -2.70 -7.81 2.03
CA PHE A 95 -3.91 -8.43 2.57
C PHE A 95 -3.64 -9.85 3.09
N ALA A 96 -2.84 -10.65 2.39
CA ALA A 96 -2.47 -11.99 2.85
C ALA A 96 -1.69 -11.94 4.18
N GLU A 97 -0.78 -10.98 4.35
CA GLU A 97 -0.04 -10.77 5.59
C GLU A 97 -0.96 -10.34 6.73
N VAL A 98 -1.84 -9.37 6.49
CA VAL A 98 -2.87 -8.93 7.44
C VAL A 98 -3.73 -10.11 7.87
N ILE A 99 -4.35 -10.84 6.94
CA ILE A 99 -5.19 -12.01 7.28
C ILE A 99 -4.41 -13.09 8.03
N ASN A 100 -3.15 -13.32 7.70
CA ASN A 100 -2.33 -14.29 8.43
C ASN A 100 -2.08 -13.85 9.89
N ILE A 101 -1.88 -12.56 10.15
CA ILE A 101 -1.76 -12.02 11.52
C ILE A 101 -3.07 -12.22 12.27
N GLY A 102 -4.21 -11.84 11.68
CA GLY A 102 -5.51 -12.06 12.32
C GLY A 102 -5.75 -13.54 12.60
N TYR A 103 -5.48 -14.40 11.62
CA TYR A 103 -5.63 -15.84 11.80
C TYR A 103 -4.72 -16.40 12.89
N ALA A 104 -3.47 -15.93 13.03
CA ALA A 104 -2.56 -16.38 14.07
C ALA A 104 -3.13 -16.14 15.48
N VAL A 105 -3.84 -15.03 15.68
CA VAL A 105 -4.52 -14.70 16.96
C VAL A 105 -5.68 -15.67 17.24
N TYR A 106 -6.47 -16.01 16.22
CA TYR A 106 -7.70 -16.82 16.38
C TYR A 106 -7.54 -18.32 16.08
N ARG A 107 -6.32 -18.77 15.72
CA ARG A 107 -6.01 -20.19 15.42
C ARG A 107 -6.35 -21.11 16.60
N VAL A 108 -6.27 -20.59 17.83
CA VAL A 108 -6.57 -21.31 19.08
C VAL A 108 -8.00 -21.88 19.09
N HIS A 109 -8.92 -21.34 18.28
CA HIS A 109 -10.34 -21.75 18.27
C HIS A 109 -10.72 -22.69 17.13
N GLY A 110 -9.77 -23.11 16.27
CA GLY A 110 -9.99 -24.18 15.29
C GLY A 110 -11.11 -23.91 14.28
N LEU A 111 -11.36 -22.65 13.91
CA LEU A 111 -12.43 -22.26 12.98
C LEU A 111 -12.15 -22.76 11.55
N PRO A 112 -12.94 -23.70 11.01
CA PRO A 112 -12.81 -24.14 9.62
C PRO A 112 -13.36 -23.04 8.70
N TRP A 113 -12.77 -22.85 7.51
CA TRP A 113 -13.23 -21.94 6.44
C TRP A 113 -12.92 -20.45 6.54
N PHE A 114 -12.44 -19.93 7.66
CA PHE A 114 -12.17 -18.49 7.78
C PHE A 114 -11.26 -17.94 6.67
N ARG A 115 -10.14 -18.63 6.40
CA ARG A 115 -9.18 -18.23 5.36
C ARG A 115 -9.84 -18.17 3.99
N SER A 116 -10.56 -19.22 3.61
CA SER A 116 -11.24 -19.31 2.31
C SER A 116 -12.26 -18.19 2.14
N LEU A 117 -13.01 -17.88 3.21
CA LEU A 117 -13.98 -16.80 3.22
C LEU A 117 -13.31 -15.41 3.05
N SER A 118 -12.18 -15.15 3.72
CA SER A 118 -11.44 -13.90 3.54
C SER A 118 -10.93 -13.71 2.11
N TRP A 119 -10.41 -14.78 1.49
CA TRP A 119 -9.97 -14.75 0.09
C TRP A 119 -11.15 -14.57 -0.88
N TYR A 120 -12.31 -15.14 -0.57
CA TYR A 120 -13.53 -14.93 -1.35
C TYR A 120 -13.97 -13.46 -1.34
N PHE A 121 -14.00 -12.82 -0.16
CA PHE A 121 -14.34 -11.40 -0.06
C PHE A 121 -13.28 -10.51 -0.72
N LEU A 122 -11.99 -10.88 -0.66
CA LEU A 122 -10.95 -10.19 -1.42
C LEU A 122 -11.24 -10.20 -2.92
N LEU A 123 -11.53 -11.37 -3.50
CA LEU A 123 -11.85 -11.51 -4.91
C LEU A 123 -13.11 -10.73 -5.28
N THR A 124 -14.15 -10.82 -4.44
CA THR A 124 -15.42 -10.11 -4.64
C THR A 124 -15.24 -8.60 -4.62
N SER A 125 -14.52 -8.06 -3.63
CA SER A 125 -14.22 -6.62 -3.54
C SER A 125 -13.34 -6.16 -4.71
N ASN A 126 -12.32 -6.94 -5.10
CA ASN A 126 -11.49 -6.64 -6.26
C ASN A 126 -12.33 -6.58 -7.54
N TYR A 127 -13.22 -7.56 -7.76
CA TYR A 127 -14.10 -7.55 -8.92
C TYR A 127 -15.00 -6.32 -8.95
N PHE A 128 -15.55 -5.90 -7.81
CA PHE A 128 -16.36 -4.68 -7.72
C PHE A 128 -15.56 -3.43 -8.09
N PHE A 129 -14.49 -3.12 -7.35
CA PHE A 129 -13.72 -1.89 -7.55
C PHE A 129 -12.97 -1.86 -8.89
N TYR A 130 -12.22 -2.91 -9.23
CA TYR A 130 -11.46 -2.93 -10.47
C TYR A 130 -12.34 -3.11 -11.69
N GLY A 131 -13.44 -3.85 -11.58
CA GLY A 131 -14.38 -3.99 -12.67
C GLY A 131 -14.94 -2.62 -13.10
N GLU A 132 -15.28 -1.74 -12.17
CA GLU A 132 -15.74 -0.36 -12.45
C GLU A 132 -14.66 0.44 -13.19
N SER A 133 -13.43 0.51 -12.66
CA SER A 133 -12.30 1.20 -13.31
C SER A 133 -12.00 0.67 -14.73
N MET A 134 -12.06 -0.65 -14.94
CA MET A 134 -11.79 -1.24 -16.25
C MET A 134 -12.83 -0.86 -17.31
N VAL A 135 -14.08 -0.56 -16.92
CA VAL A 135 -15.10 -0.08 -17.87
C VAL A 135 -14.71 1.27 -18.44
N ASP A 136 -14.24 2.18 -17.60
CA ASP A 136 -13.97 3.56 -17.98
C ASP A 136 -12.76 3.67 -18.92
N TYR A 137 -11.67 2.93 -18.65
CA TYR A 137 -10.44 3.02 -19.44
C TYR A 137 -10.35 2.01 -20.60
N PHE A 138 -10.92 0.81 -20.44
CA PHE A 138 -10.75 -0.30 -21.40
C PHE A 138 -12.07 -0.77 -22.02
N GLY A 139 -13.19 -0.05 -21.81
CA GLY A 139 -14.52 -0.44 -22.29
C GLY A 139 -14.58 -0.78 -23.79
N VAL A 140 -13.89 0.00 -24.63
CA VAL A 140 -13.83 -0.23 -26.09
C VAL A 140 -13.11 -1.55 -26.43
N LEU A 141 -11.98 -1.83 -25.78
CA LEU A 141 -11.21 -3.05 -26.02
C LEU A 141 -11.95 -4.29 -25.49
N ILE A 142 -12.52 -4.19 -24.29
CA ILE A 142 -13.16 -5.31 -23.60
C ILE A 142 -14.51 -5.67 -24.25
N SER A 143 -15.23 -4.69 -24.81
CA SER A 143 -16.51 -4.91 -25.51
C SER A 143 -16.40 -5.79 -26.76
N LYS A 144 -15.19 -5.95 -27.32
CA LYS A 144 -14.91 -6.83 -28.47
C LYS A 144 -15.12 -8.32 -28.14
N VAL A 145 -15.00 -8.71 -26.87
CA VAL A 145 -15.16 -10.10 -26.44
C VAL A 145 -16.54 -10.31 -25.80
N HIS A 146 -17.36 -11.19 -26.39
CA HIS A 146 -18.75 -11.42 -25.95
C HIS A 146 -18.90 -11.76 -24.46
N LEU A 147 -18.00 -12.58 -23.90
CA LEU A 147 -18.05 -12.98 -22.50
C LEU A 147 -17.74 -11.80 -21.56
N LEU A 148 -16.68 -11.05 -21.84
CA LEU A 148 -16.28 -9.92 -21.03
C LEU A 148 -17.30 -8.78 -21.11
N ARG A 149 -17.92 -8.56 -22.28
CA ARG A 149 -19.02 -7.61 -22.45
C ARG A 149 -20.19 -7.92 -21.50
N LYS A 150 -20.57 -9.20 -21.35
CA LYS A 150 -21.63 -9.59 -20.40
C LYS A 150 -21.22 -9.32 -18.95
N LEU A 151 -19.97 -9.64 -18.59
CA LEU A 151 -19.44 -9.39 -17.24
C LEU A 151 -19.41 -7.90 -16.89
N ILE A 152 -19.16 -7.01 -17.86
CA ILE A 152 -19.19 -5.55 -17.67
C ILE A 152 -20.61 -5.03 -17.54
N ILE A 153 -21.51 -5.39 -18.48
CA ILE A 153 -22.89 -4.87 -18.50
C ILE A 153 -23.62 -5.21 -17.19
N TYR A 154 -23.43 -6.43 -16.68
CA TYR A 154 -24.07 -6.88 -15.44
C TYR A 154 -23.15 -6.78 -14.22
N HIS A 155 -22.04 -6.04 -14.30
CA HIS A 155 -21.00 -5.99 -13.27
C HIS A 155 -21.55 -5.69 -11.86
N ARG A 156 -22.38 -4.64 -11.72
CA ARG A 156 -22.97 -4.26 -10.42
C ARG A 156 -23.88 -5.34 -9.86
N PHE A 157 -24.67 -5.98 -10.73
CA PHE A 157 -25.56 -7.06 -10.34
C PHE A 157 -24.78 -8.32 -9.94
N ILE A 158 -23.77 -8.72 -10.72
CA ILE A 158 -22.90 -9.86 -10.41
C ILE A 158 -22.16 -9.62 -9.09
N SER A 159 -21.63 -8.40 -8.88
CA SER A 159 -20.95 -8.03 -7.64
C SER A 159 -21.88 -8.14 -6.43
N PHE A 160 -23.12 -7.67 -6.56
CA PHE A 160 -24.14 -7.83 -5.52
C PHE A 160 -24.41 -9.31 -5.21
N CYS A 161 -24.62 -10.15 -6.24
CA CYS A 161 -24.82 -11.58 -6.05
C CYS A 161 -23.62 -12.26 -5.38
N LEU A 162 -22.39 -11.96 -5.80
CA LEU A 162 -21.17 -12.49 -5.19
C LEU A 162 -21.09 -12.11 -3.71
N TYR A 163 -21.39 -10.87 -3.34
CA TYR A 163 -21.39 -10.44 -1.95
C TYR A 163 -22.44 -11.19 -1.11
N ILE A 164 -23.67 -11.32 -1.62
CA ILE A 164 -24.74 -12.07 -0.92
C ILE A 164 -24.37 -13.54 -0.73
N ILE A 165 -23.80 -14.19 -1.76
CA ILE A 165 -23.32 -15.58 -1.66
C ILE A 165 -22.27 -15.72 -0.55
N GLY A 166 -21.29 -14.80 -0.50
CA GLY A 166 -20.28 -14.78 0.56
C GLY A 166 -20.87 -14.57 1.94
N PHE A 167 -21.86 -13.68 2.06
CA PHE A 167 -22.56 -13.41 3.32
C PHE A 167 -23.37 -14.63 3.80
N VAL A 168 -24.11 -15.29 2.91
CA VAL A 168 -24.82 -16.54 3.24
C VAL A 168 -23.82 -17.63 3.65
N TRP A 169 -22.71 -17.76 2.93
CA TRP A 169 -21.66 -18.71 3.28
C TRP A 169 -21.07 -18.43 4.67
N PHE A 170 -20.85 -17.15 5.01
CA PHE A 170 -20.44 -16.75 6.36
C PHE A 170 -21.45 -17.19 7.42
N VAL A 171 -22.74 -16.90 7.22
CA VAL A 171 -23.81 -17.28 8.16
C VAL A 171 -23.89 -18.80 8.35
N LEU A 172 -23.76 -19.57 7.26
CA LEU A 172 -23.75 -21.04 7.32
C LEU A 172 -22.49 -21.60 8.01
N SER A 173 -21.39 -20.85 8.03
CA SER A 173 -20.14 -21.24 8.71
C SER A 173 -20.14 -20.95 10.23
N LEU A 174 -21.21 -20.36 10.77
CA LEU A 174 -21.28 -19.98 12.17
C LEU A 174 -21.32 -21.20 13.09
N VAL A 175 -20.39 -21.25 14.05
CA VAL A 175 -20.28 -22.33 15.04
C VAL A 175 -20.77 -21.83 16.40
N LYS A 176 -21.68 -22.59 17.01
CA LYS A 176 -22.19 -22.30 18.36
C LYS A 176 -21.02 -22.18 19.35
N ARG A 177 -21.12 -21.21 20.28
CA ARG A 177 -20.08 -20.81 21.27
C ARG A 177 -19.04 -19.80 20.77
N TYR A 178 -18.85 -19.62 19.45
CA TYR A 178 -17.84 -18.71 18.90
C TYR A 178 -18.40 -17.55 18.06
N TYR A 179 -19.71 -17.28 18.14
CA TYR A 179 -20.38 -16.28 17.30
C TYR A 179 -19.73 -14.89 17.36
N MET A 180 -19.52 -14.33 18.55
CA MET A 180 -18.92 -13.00 18.71
C MET A 180 -17.53 -12.92 18.07
N ARG A 181 -16.72 -13.97 18.24
CA ARG A 181 -15.38 -14.03 17.63
C ARG A 181 -15.43 -14.11 16.11
N GLN A 182 -16.34 -14.91 15.55
CA GLN A 182 -16.54 -14.98 14.09
C GLN A 182 -17.03 -13.64 13.53
N PHE A 183 -17.93 -12.94 14.22
CA PHE A 183 -18.38 -11.61 13.82
C PHE A 183 -17.26 -10.56 13.91
N SER A 184 -16.46 -10.55 14.99
CA SER A 184 -15.31 -9.65 15.10
C SER A 184 -14.28 -9.90 14.00
N LEU A 185 -14.03 -11.17 13.67
CA LEU A 185 -13.11 -11.55 12.63
C LEU A 185 -13.64 -11.21 11.22
N PHE A 186 -14.94 -11.40 10.99
CA PHE A 186 -15.63 -10.93 9.79
C PHE A 186 -15.57 -9.41 9.65
N ALA A 187 -15.82 -8.66 10.72
CA ALA A 187 -15.66 -7.21 10.73
C ALA A 187 -14.21 -6.81 10.42
N TRP A 188 -13.23 -7.50 11.01
CA TRP A 188 -11.82 -7.24 10.74
C TRP A 188 -11.43 -7.49 9.28
N THR A 189 -11.95 -8.55 8.65
CA THR A 189 -11.77 -8.76 7.20
C THR A 189 -12.35 -7.62 6.38
N HIS A 190 -13.55 -7.12 6.72
CA HIS A 190 -14.17 -6.01 5.99
C HIS A 190 -13.42 -4.69 6.16
N VAL A 191 -12.92 -4.41 7.37
CA VAL A 191 -12.05 -3.25 7.62
C VAL A 191 -10.74 -3.37 6.85
N ALA A 192 -10.11 -4.55 6.85
CA ALA A 192 -8.89 -4.79 6.10
C ALA A 192 -9.11 -4.64 4.58
N LEU A 193 -10.24 -5.12 4.05
CA LEU A 193 -10.63 -4.92 2.66
C LEU A 193 -10.88 -3.46 2.33
N LEU A 194 -11.62 -2.74 3.19
CA LEU A 194 -11.89 -1.32 3.01
C LEU A 194 -10.59 -0.52 2.95
N ILE A 195 -9.62 -0.81 3.82
CA ILE A 195 -8.33 -0.11 3.85
C ILE A 195 -7.45 -0.52 2.67
N CYS A 196 -7.28 -1.82 2.40
CA CYS A 196 -6.32 -2.29 1.41
C CYS A 196 -6.83 -2.16 -0.03
N VAL A 197 -8.09 -2.53 -0.30
CA VAL A 197 -8.65 -2.57 -1.67
C VAL A 197 -9.04 -1.17 -2.13
N THR A 198 -9.67 -0.36 -1.27
CA THR A 198 -10.04 1.01 -1.66
C THR A 198 -8.80 1.85 -1.93
N GLN A 199 -7.76 1.73 -1.11
CA GLN A 199 -6.52 2.47 -1.30
C GLN A 199 -5.80 2.05 -2.59
N SER A 200 -5.72 0.76 -2.89
CA SER A 200 -5.11 0.27 -4.14
C SER A 200 -5.93 0.68 -5.38
N TYR A 201 -7.25 0.68 -5.27
CA TYR A 201 -8.15 1.17 -6.33
C TYR A 201 -7.89 2.65 -6.63
N LEU A 202 -7.87 3.51 -5.61
CA LEU A 202 -7.61 4.95 -5.77
C LEU A 202 -6.21 5.23 -6.34
N ILE A 203 -5.21 4.45 -5.94
CA ILE A 203 -3.86 4.54 -6.51
C ILE A 203 -3.88 4.25 -8.01
N ILE A 204 -4.59 3.19 -8.43
CA ILE A 204 -4.65 2.79 -9.84
C ILE A 204 -5.42 3.82 -10.68
N GLN A 205 -6.50 4.40 -10.14
CA GLN A 205 -7.21 5.52 -10.75
C GLN A 205 -6.25 6.71 -10.98
N ASN A 206 -5.48 7.10 -9.96
CA ASN A 206 -4.48 8.16 -10.09
C ASN A 206 -3.39 7.84 -11.13
N VAL A 207 -2.93 6.59 -11.21
CA VAL A 207 -1.95 6.14 -12.21
C VAL A 207 -2.48 6.32 -13.64
N PHE A 208 -3.77 6.09 -13.87
CA PHE A 208 -4.39 6.23 -15.18
C PHE A 208 -4.71 7.69 -15.55
N GLU A 209 -4.99 8.55 -14.58
CA GLU A 209 -5.12 10.01 -14.79
C GLU A 209 -3.78 10.71 -15.04
N GLY A 210 -2.66 10.11 -14.63
CA GLY A 210 -1.32 10.58 -14.94
C GLY A 210 -0.28 10.00 -13.98
N LEU A 211 0.85 9.57 -14.50
CA LEU A 211 1.90 8.93 -13.71
C LEU A 211 2.45 9.85 -12.60
N ILE A 212 2.40 11.17 -12.78
CA ILE A 212 2.84 12.16 -11.80
C ILE A 212 2.13 12.01 -10.45
N TRP A 213 0.84 11.67 -10.46
CA TRP A 213 0.02 11.48 -9.25
C TRP A 213 0.41 10.25 -8.44
N PHE A 214 1.17 9.34 -9.04
CA PHE A 214 1.72 8.17 -8.36
C PHE A 214 3.22 8.34 -8.04
N VAL A 215 4.01 8.78 -9.02
CA VAL A 215 5.47 8.84 -8.92
C VAL A 215 5.91 9.86 -7.87
N ILE A 216 5.29 11.04 -7.82
CA ILE A 216 5.68 12.10 -6.87
C ILE A 216 5.35 11.71 -5.42
N PRO A 217 4.13 11.27 -5.06
CA PRO A 217 3.87 10.87 -3.68
C PRO A 217 4.73 9.68 -3.22
N VAL A 218 4.96 8.68 -4.09
CA VAL A 218 5.80 7.53 -3.76
C VAL A 218 7.26 7.95 -3.56
N SER A 219 7.80 8.80 -4.44
CA SER A 219 9.17 9.29 -4.32
C SER A 219 9.36 10.18 -3.09
N MET A 220 8.36 10.99 -2.72
CA MET A 220 8.35 11.77 -1.48
C MET A 220 8.40 10.88 -0.24
N ILE A 221 7.64 9.78 -0.20
CA ILE A 221 7.69 8.84 0.93
C ILE A 221 9.09 8.21 1.06
N ILE A 222 9.67 7.78 -0.07
CA ILE A 222 11.03 7.20 -0.09
C ILE A 222 12.07 8.24 0.35
N CYS A 223 12.00 9.46 -0.18
CA CYS A 223 12.88 10.57 0.18
C CYS A 223 12.79 10.88 1.68
N ASN A 224 11.57 10.91 2.23
CA ASN A 224 11.35 11.14 3.65
C ASN A 224 12.03 10.08 4.52
N ASP A 225 11.89 8.80 4.19
CA ASP A 225 12.52 7.71 4.95
C ASP A 225 14.06 7.76 4.86
N VAL A 226 14.61 8.05 3.68
CA VAL A 226 16.07 8.17 3.49
C VAL A 226 16.62 9.37 4.24
N MET A 227 15.99 10.54 4.12
CA MET A 227 16.45 11.77 4.76
C MET A 227 16.26 11.69 6.28
N ALA A 228 15.15 11.15 6.76
CA ALA A 228 14.95 10.96 8.20
C ALA A 228 16.01 10.05 8.81
N TYR A 229 16.44 9.01 8.08
CA TYR A 229 17.58 8.19 8.49
C TYR A 229 18.90 8.97 8.46
N MET A 230 19.18 9.74 7.40
CA MET A 230 20.42 10.52 7.29
C MET A 230 20.54 11.55 8.43
N PHE A 231 19.53 12.39 8.62
CA PHE A 231 19.52 13.37 9.72
C PHE A 231 19.50 12.69 11.09
N GLY A 232 18.80 11.55 11.23
CA GLY A 232 18.81 10.76 12.46
C GLY A 232 20.18 10.16 12.78
N PHE A 233 20.96 9.76 11.78
CA PHE A 233 22.30 9.21 11.98
C PHE A 233 23.33 10.28 12.37
N PHE A 234 23.29 11.46 11.73
CA PHE A 234 24.26 12.54 12.00
C PHE A 234 23.91 13.39 13.21
N PHE A 235 22.62 13.67 13.44
CA PHE A 235 22.16 14.65 14.44
C PHE A 235 21.22 14.05 15.49
N GLY A 236 20.85 12.77 15.39
CA GLY A 236 19.88 12.14 16.27
C GLY A 236 20.40 12.00 17.70
N LYS A 237 19.76 12.72 18.62
CA LYS A 237 20.04 12.64 20.06
C LYS A 237 18.79 12.28 20.86
N THR A 238 17.60 12.63 20.37
CA THR A 238 16.35 12.47 21.11
C THR A 238 15.40 11.46 20.43
N PRO A 239 14.99 10.37 21.11
CA PRO A 239 14.08 9.39 20.53
C PRO A 239 12.64 9.92 20.41
N LEU A 240 11.97 9.61 19.30
CA LEU A 240 10.62 10.09 18.98
C LEU A 240 9.53 9.30 19.72
N ILE A 241 9.63 7.96 19.74
CA ILE A 241 8.60 7.06 20.31
C ILE A 241 9.27 5.93 21.07
N LYS A 242 8.74 5.57 22.25
CA LYS A 242 9.24 4.44 23.08
C LYS A 242 9.17 3.08 22.37
N LEU A 243 8.18 2.87 21.50
CA LEU A 243 8.03 1.65 20.71
C LEU A 243 9.09 1.52 19.59
N SER A 244 9.69 2.62 19.14
CA SER A 244 10.72 2.64 18.10
C SER A 244 11.90 3.52 18.51
N PRO A 245 12.78 3.04 19.43
CA PRO A 245 13.85 3.84 20.02
C PRO A 245 14.93 4.29 19.02
N LYS A 246 14.89 3.78 17.78
CA LYS A 246 15.82 4.15 16.69
C LYS A 246 15.33 5.35 15.87
N LYS A 247 14.06 5.76 15.99
CA LYS A 247 13.54 6.97 15.31
C LYS A 247 13.78 8.18 16.20
N THR A 248 14.37 9.24 15.66
CA THR A 248 14.70 10.46 16.41
C THR A 248 13.86 11.66 15.96
N TRP A 249 13.67 12.64 16.85
CA TRP A 249 12.96 13.89 16.52
C TRP A 249 13.72 14.70 15.46
N GLU A 250 15.06 14.76 15.56
CA GLU A 250 15.89 15.49 14.61
C GLU A 250 15.81 14.86 13.21
N GLY A 251 15.75 13.53 13.15
CA GLY A 251 15.51 12.79 11.91
C GLY A 251 14.13 13.09 11.32
N PHE A 252 13.08 13.09 12.14
CA PHE A 252 11.72 13.38 11.67
C PHE A 252 11.59 14.78 11.06
N ILE A 253 12.12 15.81 11.74
CA ILE A 253 12.07 17.20 11.25
C ILE A 253 12.93 17.36 10.00
N GLY A 254 14.15 16.81 9.99
CA GLY A 254 15.05 16.87 8.83
C GLY A 254 14.49 16.16 7.61
N GLY A 255 13.85 15.00 7.80
CA GLY A 255 13.14 14.26 6.75
C GLY A 255 11.98 15.08 6.17
N GLY A 256 11.16 15.68 7.04
CA GLY A 256 10.02 16.51 6.62
C GLY A 256 10.45 17.72 5.78
N VAL A 257 11.40 18.53 6.26
CA VAL A 257 11.89 19.72 5.54
C VAL A 257 12.51 19.32 4.19
N SER A 258 13.34 18.28 4.18
CA SER A 258 14.00 17.83 2.95
C SER A 258 13.01 17.29 1.92
N THR A 259 11.94 16.62 2.38
CA THR A 259 10.89 16.09 1.50
C THR A 259 10.06 17.19 0.85
N VAL A 260 9.78 18.29 1.57
CA VAL A 260 9.08 19.45 1.00
C VAL A 260 9.92 20.09 -0.10
N ILE A 261 11.20 20.32 0.17
CA ILE A 261 12.14 20.88 -0.82
C ILE A 261 12.24 19.95 -2.03
N TYR A 262 12.44 18.65 -1.79
CA TYR A 262 12.49 17.65 -2.85
C TYR A 262 11.22 17.61 -3.69
N GLY A 263 10.04 17.61 -3.06
CA GLY A 263 8.75 17.58 -3.73
C GLY A 263 8.54 18.76 -4.68
N PHE A 264 8.97 19.96 -4.29
CA PHE A 264 8.92 21.14 -5.15
C PHE A 264 9.76 20.97 -6.43
N PHE A 265 11.03 20.58 -6.29
CA PHE A 265 11.91 20.37 -7.44
C PHE A 265 11.52 19.18 -8.30
N ALA A 266 11.12 18.07 -7.69
CA ALA A 266 10.69 16.86 -8.40
C ALA A 266 9.42 17.12 -9.21
N SER A 267 8.46 17.85 -8.66
CA SER A 267 7.23 18.20 -9.37
C SER A 267 7.55 19.10 -10.57
N TYR A 268 8.38 20.13 -10.38
CA TYR A 268 8.81 21.01 -11.47
C TYR A 268 9.47 20.23 -12.61
N PHE A 269 10.36 19.29 -12.28
CA PHE A 269 11.03 18.44 -13.27
C PHE A 269 10.05 17.51 -14.01
N CYS A 270 9.16 16.82 -13.29
CA CYS A 270 8.21 15.88 -13.89
C CYS A 270 7.19 16.56 -14.81
N CYS A 271 6.76 17.79 -14.49
CA CYS A 271 5.83 18.56 -15.33
C CYS A 271 6.38 18.87 -16.73
N GLN A 272 7.70 18.84 -16.94
CA GLN A 272 8.31 19.11 -18.25
C GLN A 272 8.11 17.96 -19.25
N PHE A 273 7.77 16.75 -18.79
CA PHE A 273 7.61 15.58 -19.64
C PHE A 273 6.15 15.15 -19.73
N GLN A 274 5.60 15.16 -20.95
CA GLN A 274 4.23 14.71 -21.23
C GLN A 274 3.96 13.27 -20.76
N TYR A 275 4.98 12.41 -20.75
CA TYR A 275 4.88 11.03 -20.25
C TYR A 275 4.38 10.93 -18.81
N PHE A 276 4.75 11.88 -17.94
CA PHE A 276 4.31 11.86 -16.55
C PHE A 276 2.94 12.50 -16.33
N VAL A 277 2.59 13.46 -17.18
CA VAL A 277 1.42 14.32 -16.97
C VAL A 277 0.18 13.78 -17.67
N CYS A 278 0.34 13.17 -18.85
CA CYS A 278 -0.80 12.81 -19.67
C CYS A 278 -1.52 11.56 -19.17
N PRO A 279 -2.87 11.58 -19.14
CA PRO A 279 -3.66 10.40 -18.83
C PRO A 279 -3.55 9.35 -19.94
N ILE A 280 -3.81 8.10 -19.56
CA ILE A 280 -3.87 7.00 -20.53
C ILE A 280 -5.19 7.07 -21.31
N SER A 281 -5.12 7.10 -22.64
CA SER A 281 -6.29 7.08 -23.50
C SER A 281 -6.13 6.10 -24.65
N TYR A 282 -7.25 5.53 -25.12
CA TYR A 282 -7.26 4.71 -26.31
C TYR A 282 -7.27 5.62 -27.55
N SER A 283 -6.26 5.49 -28.42
CA SER A 283 -6.21 6.22 -29.68
C SER A 283 -6.78 5.35 -30.81
N ASP A 284 -7.84 5.84 -31.45
CA ASP A 284 -8.46 5.16 -32.60
C ASP A 284 -7.51 5.07 -33.80
N GLU A 285 -6.61 6.05 -33.96
CA GLU A 285 -5.64 6.12 -35.07
C GLU A 285 -4.55 5.04 -34.97
N LEU A 286 -4.03 4.83 -33.75
CA LEU A 286 -2.97 3.86 -33.50
C LEU A 286 -3.50 2.47 -33.11
N GLN A 287 -4.81 2.34 -32.89
CA GLN A 287 -5.46 1.15 -32.30
C GLN A 287 -4.72 0.65 -31.04
N ALA A 288 -4.16 1.59 -30.27
CA ALA A 288 -3.29 1.32 -29.13
C ALA A 288 -3.51 2.35 -28.02
N MET A 289 -3.13 1.98 -26.79
CA MET A 289 -3.12 2.92 -25.67
C MET A 289 -1.99 3.94 -25.88
N SER A 290 -2.34 5.23 -25.82
CA SER A 290 -1.41 6.35 -26.01
C SER A 290 -1.45 7.25 -24.77
N MET A 291 -0.32 7.90 -24.49
CA MET A 291 -0.16 8.91 -23.42
C MET A 291 0.27 10.27 -24.01
N LYS A 292 -0.19 10.57 -25.23
CA LYS A 292 0.03 11.87 -25.88
C LYS A 292 -1.19 12.75 -25.67
N CYS A 293 -1.01 13.87 -24.99
CA CYS A 293 -2.04 14.86 -24.72
C CYS A 293 -1.46 16.27 -24.70
N GLU A 294 -2.31 17.28 -24.83
CA GLU A 294 -1.94 18.65 -24.49
C GLU A 294 -2.03 18.80 -22.96
N PRO A 295 -0.93 19.18 -22.26
CA PRO A 295 -0.93 19.29 -20.81
C PRO A 295 -1.95 20.31 -20.31
N THR A 296 -2.73 19.93 -19.31
CA THR A 296 -3.70 20.81 -18.63
C THR A 296 -3.00 22.05 -18.07
N PRO A 297 -3.67 23.22 -17.97
CA PRO A 297 -3.07 24.46 -17.44
C PRO A 297 -2.38 24.31 -16.08
N ASN A 298 -2.82 23.37 -15.23
CA ASN A 298 -2.20 23.06 -13.93
C ASN A 298 -0.73 22.62 -14.03
N PHE A 299 -0.31 22.10 -15.18
CA PHE A 299 1.04 21.62 -15.44
C PHE A 299 1.85 22.59 -16.32
N GLN A 300 1.24 23.71 -16.71
CA GLN A 300 1.89 24.77 -17.47
C GLN A 300 2.41 25.84 -16.51
N LEU A 301 3.54 26.45 -16.84
CA LEU A 301 4.08 27.56 -16.07
C LEU A 301 3.17 28.78 -16.26
N ALA A 302 2.54 29.22 -15.19
CA ALA A 302 1.71 30.42 -15.16
C ALA A 302 2.44 31.56 -14.46
N GLU A 303 2.21 32.79 -14.92
CA GLU A 303 2.66 33.99 -14.21
C GLU A 303 1.81 34.18 -12.96
N PHE A 304 2.42 34.01 -11.78
CA PHE A 304 1.73 34.21 -10.51
C PHE A 304 1.79 35.69 -10.10
N GLN A 305 0.62 36.34 -10.04
CA GLN A 305 0.53 37.69 -9.47
C GLN A 305 0.44 37.60 -7.95
N LEU A 306 1.42 38.20 -7.26
CA LEU A 306 1.46 38.29 -5.81
C LEU A 306 0.25 39.09 -5.28
N PRO A 307 -0.42 38.64 -4.20
CA PRO A 307 -1.43 39.43 -3.51
C PRO A 307 -0.87 40.80 -3.10
N ASP A 308 -1.70 41.85 -3.16
CA ASP A 308 -1.28 43.24 -2.92
C ASP A 308 -0.55 43.44 -1.57
N LEU A 309 -0.95 42.69 -0.54
CA LEU A 309 -0.30 42.69 0.77
C LEU A 309 1.16 42.22 0.70
N LEU A 310 1.45 41.18 -0.09
CA LEU A 310 2.82 40.67 -0.24
C LEU A 310 3.64 41.56 -1.18
N ARG A 311 3.04 42.13 -2.22
CA ARG A 311 3.69 43.16 -3.06
C ARG A 311 4.19 44.33 -2.23
N SER A 312 3.34 44.89 -1.38
CA SER A 312 3.71 46.01 -0.50
C SER A 312 4.80 45.66 0.52
N ILE A 313 4.84 44.41 1.03
CA ILE A 313 5.88 43.96 1.96
C ILE A 313 7.22 43.71 1.26
N PHE A 314 7.21 43.15 0.04
CA PHE A 314 8.41 42.80 -0.71
C PHE A 314 8.89 43.90 -1.69
N GLY A 315 8.16 45.01 -1.82
CA GLY A 315 8.52 46.14 -2.70
C GLY A 315 8.46 45.81 -4.20
N LEU A 316 7.58 44.87 -4.58
CA LEU A 316 7.27 44.42 -5.95
C LEU A 316 5.90 44.93 -6.41
#